data_AF-A0A6V7KFU6-F1
#
_entry.id   AF-A0A6V7KFU6-F1
#
_cell.length_a   1.000
_cell.length_b   1.000
_cell.length_c   1.000
_cell.angle_alpha   90.00
_cell.angle_beta   90.00
_cell.angle_gamma   90.00
#
_symmetry.space_group_name_H-M   'P 1'
#
loop_
_entity.id
_entity.type
_entity.pdbx_description
1 polymer ?
#
loop_
_entity_poly.entity_id
_entity_poly.type
_entity_poly.pdbx_seq_one_letter_code
_entity_poly.pdbx_strand_id
1 'polypeptide(L)'
;MKVTPPTSDRVTLNNFVIKSTMSEDDKNIAGAITLSLDALLLKDRDLGSMKFTFSFNQLDGEATQQFAKTYKTLSASFLESPSAMDPLRFQYELGQSLRNALPSLLKGNPNFTIAPLSWKNAKGESSLNASLNLSNPAQSTALTPPAQSDEEGMIRRAVKQLDVTLNAPMAMLAEGIVQAGGQAQSDQEHQQLIASAQEQVKMLAGVGEMNQITVTKDGAITSSLHYADNQVEFNGRKISLAEFIAPFIDIPTDEGDEGYDAEPEAQDSPAAVPSQAK
;
A
#
# COMPACT_ATOMS: atom_id res chain seq x y z
N MET A 1 10.92 -11.58 40.33
CA MET A 1 9.73 -11.09 39.61
C MET A 1 9.57 -11.97 38.38
N LYS A 2 8.58 -12.89 38.37
CA LYS A 2 8.28 -13.72 37.20
C LYS A 2 7.35 -12.91 36.30
N VAL A 3 7.86 -12.41 35.18
CA VAL A 3 7.02 -11.84 34.13
C VAL A 3 6.66 -12.98 33.20
N THR A 4 5.42 -13.46 33.29
CA THR A 4 4.87 -14.37 32.29
C THR A 4 4.67 -13.55 31.02
N PRO A 5 5.22 -13.95 29.85
CA PRO A 5 4.89 -13.28 28.60
C PRO A 5 3.39 -13.43 28.34
N PRO A 6 2.71 -12.45 27.73
CA PRO A 6 1.35 -12.66 27.25
C PRO A 6 1.37 -13.86 26.29
N THR A 7 0.39 -14.76 26.43
CA THR A 7 0.13 -15.89 25.55
C THR A 7 -0.13 -15.38 24.13
N SER A 8 0.95 -15.07 23.42
CA SER A 8 0.91 -14.63 22.04
C SER A 8 0.88 -15.89 21.19
N ASP A 9 -0.07 -15.97 20.27
CA ASP A 9 -0.17 -17.11 19.37
C ASP A 9 1.15 -17.29 18.63
N ARG A 10 1.75 -18.49 18.72
CA ARG A 10 3.06 -18.78 18.13
C ARG A 10 2.96 -18.67 16.61
N VAL A 11 3.74 -17.77 16.02
CA VAL A 11 3.93 -17.68 14.57
C VAL A 11 5.22 -18.39 14.19
N THR A 12 5.15 -19.31 13.22
CA THR A 12 6.33 -20.01 12.67
C THR A 12 6.46 -19.74 11.19
N LEU A 13 7.68 -19.41 10.74
CA LEU A 13 8.03 -19.16 9.35
C LEU A 13 8.87 -20.32 8.83
N ASN A 14 8.29 -21.16 7.96
CA ASN A 14 9.01 -22.28 7.37
C ASN A 14 9.65 -21.89 6.04
N ASN A 15 10.95 -22.16 5.92
CA ASN A 15 11.75 -21.92 4.72
C ASN A 15 11.65 -20.47 4.20
N PHE A 16 11.80 -19.51 5.10
CA PHE A 16 11.89 -18.10 4.72
C PHE A 16 13.22 -17.84 3.99
N VAL A 17 13.12 -17.33 2.76
CA VAL A 17 14.27 -17.08 1.88
C VAL A 17 14.23 -15.64 1.40
N ILE A 18 15.40 -15.00 1.45
CA ILE A 18 15.65 -13.69 0.85
C ILE A 18 16.70 -13.87 -0.25
N LYS A 19 16.38 -13.43 -1.46
CA LYS A 19 17.33 -13.35 -2.58
C LYS A 19 17.42 -11.91 -3.04
N SER A 20 18.63 -11.44 -3.29
CA SER A 20 18.88 -10.11 -3.82
C SER A 20 19.87 -10.21 -4.98
N THR A 21 19.61 -9.45 -6.04
CA THR A 21 20.49 -9.30 -7.18
C THR A 21 20.66 -7.83 -7.50
N MET A 22 21.86 -7.43 -7.89
CA MET A 22 22.19 -6.08 -8.35
C MET A 22 23.11 -6.21 -9.56
N SER A 23 22.88 -5.39 -10.57
CA SER A 23 23.74 -5.24 -11.74
C SER A 23 23.84 -3.78 -12.13
N GLU A 24 24.97 -3.40 -12.71
CA GLU A 24 25.26 -2.04 -13.16
C GLU A 24 25.83 -2.11 -14.58
N ASP A 25 25.33 -1.23 -15.45
CA ASP A 25 25.96 -0.91 -16.73
C ASP A 25 26.68 0.45 -16.65
N ASP A 26 27.17 0.99 -17.76
CA ASP A 26 27.95 2.24 -17.77
C ASP A 26 27.21 3.46 -17.17
N LYS A 27 25.87 3.44 -17.09
CA LYS A 27 25.05 4.58 -16.67
C LYS A 27 23.96 4.24 -15.67
N ASN A 28 23.46 3.01 -15.69
CA ASN A 28 22.28 2.62 -14.95
C ASN A 28 22.52 1.41 -14.08
N ILE A 29 21.72 1.32 -13.03
CA ILE A 29 21.64 0.15 -12.16
C ILE A 29 20.30 -0.56 -12.32
N ALA A 30 20.31 -1.86 -12.07
CA ALA A 30 19.15 -2.70 -11.98
C ALA A 30 19.28 -3.63 -10.77
N GLY A 31 18.16 -3.95 -10.15
CA GLY A 31 18.15 -4.81 -8.99
C GLY A 31 16.83 -5.51 -8.79
N ALA A 32 16.87 -6.59 -8.02
CA ALA A 32 15.68 -7.31 -7.60
C ALA A 32 15.84 -7.88 -6.20
N ILE A 33 14.76 -7.86 -5.43
CA ILE A 33 14.66 -8.51 -4.12
C ILE A 33 13.48 -9.46 -4.18
N THR A 34 13.73 -10.74 -3.91
CA THR A 34 12.70 -11.76 -3.77
C THR A 34 12.66 -12.24 -2.32
N LEU A 35 11.49 -12.15 -1.70
CA LEU A 35 11.15 -12.79 -0.43
C LEU A 35 10.23 -13.97 -0.73
N SER A 36 10.52 -15.14 -0.18
CA SER A 36 9.61 -16.28 -0.27
C SER A 36 9.52 -17.00 1.07
N LEU A 37 8.35 -17.54 1.34
CA LEU A 37 8.03 -18.33 2.52
C LEU A 37 7.19 -19.53 2.07
N ASP A 38 7.61 -20.73 2.43
CA ASP A 38 6.89 -21.94 2.02
C ASP A 38 5.65 -22.21 2.87
N ALA A 39 5.71 -21.91 4.18
CA ALA A 39 4.53 -21.97 5.04
C ALA A 39 4.61 -20.96 6.18
N LEU A 40 3.51 -20.23 6.37
CA LEU A 40 3.23 -19.40 7.54
C LEU A 40 2.33 -20.20 8.48
N LEU A 41 2.85 -20.60 9.64
CA LEU A 41 2.05 -21.32 10.62
C LEU A 41 1.61 -20.39 11.76
N LEU A 42 0.32 -20.40 12.06
CA LEU A 42 -0.24 -19.80 13.26
C LEU A 42 -0.65 -20.93 14.21
N LYS A 43 0.08 -21.09 15.31
CA LYS A 43 0.11 -22.33 16.14
C LYS A 43 0.55 -23.53 15.29
N ASP A 44 -0.40 -24.38 14.93
CA ASP A 44 -0.20 -25.56 14.06
C ASP A 44 -1.06 -25.48 12.78
N ARG A 45 -1.69 -24.32 12.52
CA ARG A 45 -2.51 -24.07 11.33
C ARG A 45 -1.67 -23.44 10.24
N ASP A 46 -1.68 -24.03 9.06
CA ASP A 46 -0.95 -23.55 7.90
C ASP A 46 -1.75 -22.51 7.13
N LEU A 47 -1.34 -21.25 7.24
CA LEU A 47 -1.89 -20.10 6.49
C LEU A 47 -1.40 -20.08 5.04
N GLY A 48 -0.45 -20.92 4.68
CA GLY A 48 0.05 -21.09 3.33
C GLY A 48 1.37 -20.37 3.04
N SER A 49 1.71 -20.34 1.76
CA SER A 49 2.99 -19.81 1.25
C SER A 49 2.85 -18.38 0.76
N MET A 50 3.92 -17.60 0.85
CA MET A 50 3.98 -16.22 0.35
C MET A 50 5.18 -16.02 -0.55
N LYS A 51 5.03 -15.20 -1.60
CA LYS A 51 6.14 -14.75 -2.43
C LYS A 51 5.97 -13.27 -2.74
N PHE A 52 7.05 -12.52 -2.64
CA PHE A 52 7.11 -11.12 -3.04
C PHE A 52 8.37 -10.92 -3.85
N THR A 53 8.26 -10.34 -5.04
CA THR A 53 9.42 -9.90 -5.82
C THR A 53 9.24 -8.46 -6.21
N PHE A 54 10.18 -7.62 -5.78
CA PHE A 54 10.32 -6.25 -6.26
C PHE A 54 11.55 -6.17 -7.16
N SER A 55 11.44 -5.51 -8.30
CA SER A 55 12.59 -5.20 -9.15
C SER A 55 12.53 -3.78 -9.68
N PHE A 56 13.70 -3.27 -10.02
CA PHE A 56 13.86 -2.03 -10.74
C PHE A 56 14.95 -2.18 -11.80
N ASN A 57 14.87 -1.38 -12.86
CA ASN A 57 15.86 -1.35 -13.91
C ASN A 57 15.94 0.06 -14.51
N GLN A 58 17.06 0.39 -15.15
CA GLN A 58 17.35 1.68 -15.77
C GLN A 58 17.28 2.87 -14.80
N LEU A 59 17.66 2.66 -13.53
CA LEU A 59 17.79 3.75 -12.57
C LEU A 59 19.18 4.40 -12.71
N ASP A 60 19.26 5.72 -12.72
CA ASP A 60 20.53 6.45 -12.92
C ASP A 60 21.53 6.10 -11.80
N GLY A 61 22.71 5.61 -12.17
CA GLY A 61 23.71 5.08 -11.23
C GLY A 61 24.33 6.16 -10.34
N GLU A 62 24.70 7.30 -10.90
CA GLU A 62 25.29 8.43 -10.16
C GLU A 62 24.29 9.01 -9.16
N ALA A 63 23.06 9.28 -9.61
CA ALA A 63 21.99 9.76 -8.75
C ALA A 63 21.65 8.76 -7.64
N THR A 64 21.66 7.45 -7.95
CA THR A 64 21.42 6.42 -6.95
C THR A 64 22.52 6.38 -5.90
N GLN A 65 23.80 6.46 -6.32
CA GLN A 65 24.91 6.50 -5.39
C GLN A 65 24.80 7.72 -4.46
N GLN A 66 24.44 8.88 -5.00
CA GLN A 66 24.26 10.10 -4.21
C GLN A 66 23.09 9.96 -3.22
N PHE A 67 21.95 9.44 -3.67
CA PHE A 67 20.80 9.21 -2.80
C PHE A 67 21.10 8.20 -1.69
N ALA A 68 21.84 7.13 -1.99
CA ALA A 68 22.26 6.13 -1.01
C ALA A 68 23.15 6.73 0.09
N LYS A 69 24.04 7.67 -0.26
CA LYS A 69 24.84 8.43 0.72
C LYS A 69 23.95 9.27 1.62
N THR A 70 22.97 10.00 1.06
CA THR A 70 22.01 10.80 1.83
C THR A 70 21.20 9.93 2.79
N TYR A 71 20.65 8.80 2.32
CA TYR A 71 19.93 7.84 3.16
C TYR A 71 20.80 7.34 4.32
N LYS A 72 22.06 6.94 4.05
CA LYS A 72 22.98 6.47 5.09
C LYS A 72 23.23 7.52 6.17
N THR A 73 23.45 8.78 5.77
CA THR A 73 23.65 9.88 6.72
C THR A 73 22.40 10.14 7.55
N LEU A 74 21.22 10.13 6.92
CA LEU A 74 19.95 10.32 7.60
C LEU A 74 19.69 9.19 8.63
N SER A 75 19.91 7.94 8.23
CA SER A 75 19.77 6.78 9.13
C SER A 75 20.76 6.81 10.29
N ALA A 76 22.03 7.19 10.05
CA ALA A 76 23.01 7.33 11.13
C ALA A 76 22.59 8.41 12.13
N SER A 77 22.17 9.59 11.64
CA SER A 77 21.68 10.67 12.50
C SER A 77 20.45 10.26 13.32
N PHE A 78 19.55 9.46 12.74
CA PHE A 78 18.38 8.93 13.43
C PHE A 78 18.74 7.96 14.56
N LEU A 79 19.77 7.12 14.36
CA LEU A 79 20.22 6.14 15.34
C LEU A 79 21.02 6.76 16.50
N GLU A 80 21.69 7.89 16.28
CA GLU A 80 22.54 8.56 17.27
C GLU A 80 21.75 9.37 18.33
N SER A 81 20.47 9.65 18.10
CA SER A 81 19.64 10.46 19.02
C SER A 81 18.40 9.68 19.51
N PRO A 82 18.53 8.76 20.49
CA PRO A 82 17.42 7.91 20.96
C PRO A 82 16.22 8.69 21.52
N SER A 83 16.43 9.88 22.07
CA SER A 83 15.37 10.79 22.58
C SER A 83 14.69 11.61 21.47
N ALA A 84 15.21 11.57 20.24
CA ALA A 84 14.67 12.24 19.06
C ALA A 84 14.31 11.26 17.93
N MET A 85 14.17 9.97 18.25
CA MET A 85 13.65 8.93 17.35
C MET A 85 12.15 9.17 17.11
N ASP A 86 11.83 10.26 16.43
CA ASP A 86 10.50 10.51 15.88
C ASP A 86 10.41 9.86 14.50
N PRO A 87 9.64 8.76 14.36
CA PRO A 87 9.47 8.07 13.08
C PRO A 87 8.86 8.98 12.01
N LEU A 88 8.04 9.96 12.38
CA LEU A 88 7.42 10.90 11.44
C LEU A 88 8.45 11.85 10.87
N ARG A 89 9.35 12.38 11.71
CA ARG A 89 10.46 13.22 11.25
C ARG A 89 11.36 12.48 10.26
N PHE A 90 11.73 11.24 10.54
CA PHE A 90 12.55 10.44 9.63
C PHE A 90 11.84 10.22 8.29
N GLN A 91 10.55 9.87 8.32
CA GLN A 91 9.74 9.72 7.10
C GLN A 91 9.66 11.02 6.30
N TYR A 92 9.48 12.16 6.96
CA TYR A 92 9.43 13.46 6.32
C TYR A 92 10.77 13.83 5.66
N GLU A 93 11.89 13.73 6.37
CA GLU A 93 13.22 14.03 5.84
C GLU A 93 13.63 13.08 4.71
N LEU A 94 13.30 11.79 4.82
CA LEU A 94 13.51 10.82 3.75
C LEU A 94 12.64 11.14 2.52
N GLY A 95 11.38 11.48 2.73
CA GLY A 95 10.45 11.89 1.67
C GLY A 95 10.94 13.13 0.92
N GLN A 96 11.42 14.14 1.64
CA GLN A 96 12.04 15.34 1.03
C GLN A 96 13.31 14.99 0.25
N SER A 97 14.18 14.16 0.82
CA SER A 97 15.41 13.71 0.16
C SER A 97 15.11 12.96 -1.13
N LEU A 98 14.10 12.09 -1.12
CA LEU A 98 13.64 11.36 -2.30
C LEU A 98 13.05 12.30 -3.34
N ARG A 99 12.16 13.23 -2.95
CA ARG A 99 11.59 14.24 -3.85
C ARG A 99 12.67 15.04 -4.58
N ASN A 100 13.71 15.46 -3.87
CA ASN A 100 14.83 16.21 -4.45
C ASN A 100 15.70 15.35 -5.39
N ALA A 101 15.88 14.06 -5.08
CA ALA A 101 16.66 13.15 -5.90
C ALA A 101 15.89 12.63 -7.13
N LEU A 102 14.55 12.61 -7.05
CA LEU A 102 13.68 11.95 -8.02
C LEU A 102 13.96 12.37 -9.48
N PRO A 103 14.05 13.67 -9.85
CA PRO A 103 14.33 14.05 -11.24
C PRO A 103 15.62 13.45 -11.79
N SER A 104 16.67 13.35 -10.96
CA SER A 104 17.95 12.76 -11.35
C SER A 104 17.89 11.25 -11.44
N LEU A 105 17.18 10.60 -10.52
CA LEU A 105 16.97 9.14 -10.53
C LEU A 105 16.21 8.69 -11.79
N LEU A 106 15.28 9.52 -12.29
CA LEU A 106 14.45 9.20 -13.46
C LEU A 106 15.14 9.42 -14.82
N LYS A 107 16.39 9.89 -14.86
CA LYS A 107 17.11 10.16 -16.12
C LYS A 107 17.20 8.96 -17.06
N GLY A 108 17.30 7.75 -16.50
CA GLY A 108 17.39 6.49 -17.25
C GLY A 108 16.06 5.97 -17.79
N ASN A 109 14.92 6.65 -17.54
CA ASN A 109 13.56 6.15 -17.80
C ASN A 109 13.31 4.82 -17.06
N PRO A 110 13.39 4.81 -15.73
CA PRO A 110 13.39 3.57 -14.97
C PRO A 110 12.05 2.84 -15.06
N ASN A 111 12.12 1.52 -14.90
CA ASN A 111 10.97 0.68 -14.68
C ASN A 111 11.04 0.03 -13.31
N PHE A 112 9.89 -0.08 -12.65
CA PHE A 112 9.71 -0.73 -11.37
C PHE A 112 8.66 -1.80 -11.49
N THR A 113 8.87 -2.96 -10.87
CA THR A 113 7.88 -4.03 -10.88
C THR A 113 7.71 -4.67 -9.51
N ILE A 114 6.48 -5.09 -9.23
CA ILE A 114 6.13 -6.06 -8.19
C ILE A 114 5.52 -7.24 -8.91
N ALA A 115 6.22 -8.37 -9.02
CA ALA A 115 5.72 -9.51 -9.79
C ALA A 115 6.38 -10.85 -9.39
N PRO A 116 5.66 -11.76 -8.69
CA PRO A 116 4.38 -11.54 -8.01
C PRO A 116 4.58 -11.03 -6.58
N LEU A 117 3.59 -10.30 -6.07
CA LEU A 117 3.16 -10.43 -4.67
C LEU A 117 2.08 -11.50 -4.64
N SER A 118 2.35 -12.68 -4.08
CA SER A 118 1.37 -13.76 -4.00
C SER A 118 1.28 -14.38 -2.60
N TRP A 119 0.06 -14.83 -2.29
CA TRP A 119 -0.26 -15.62 -1.12
C TRP A 119 -1.10 -16.80 -1.57
N LYS A 120 -0.69 -18.01 -1.20
CA LYS A 120 -1.32 -19.26 -1.63
C LYS A 120 -1.61 -20.15 -0.45
N ASN A 121 -2.85 -20.64 -0.36
CA ASN A 121 -3.26 -21.67 0.59
C ASN A 121 -3.92 -22.85 -0.16
N ALA A 122 -4.54 -23.77 0.58
CA ALA A 122 -5.16 -24.98 0.02
C ALA A 122 -6.33 -24.71 -0.96
N LYS A 123 -6.90 -23.50 -0.98
CA LYS A 123 -8.05 -23.14 -1.81
C LYS A 123 -7.71 -22.23 -3.00
N GLY A 124 -6.45 -21.84 -3.17
CA GLY A 124 -6.01 -21.07 -4.33
C GLY A 124 -4.83 -20.15 -4.04
N GLU A 125 -4.51 -19.30 -5.01
CA GLU A 125 -3.44 -18.30 -4.94
C GLU A 125 -4.00 -16.93 -5.29
N SER A 126 -3.90 -16.00 -4.33
CA SER A 126 -4.09 -14.58 -4.56
C SER A 126 -2.79 -13.98 -5.07
N SER A 127 -2.86 -13.08 -6.06
CA SER A 127 -1.69 -12.41 -6.62
C SER A 127 -1.98 -10.95 -6.98
N LEU A 128 -0.99 -10.11 -6.75
CA LEU A 128 -0.89 -8.74 -7.24
C LEU A 128 0.38 -8.64 -8.08
N ASN A 129 0.24 -8.15 -9.31
CA ASN A 129 1.36 -7.74 -10.14
C ASN A 129 1.21 -6.25 -10.47
N ALA A 130 2.31 -5.53 -10.43
CA ALA A 130 2.36 -4.12 -10.81
C ALA A 130 3.62 -3.83 -11.62
N SER A 131 3.53 -3.00 -12.64
CA SER A 131 4.65 -2.48 -13.40
C SER A 131 4.45 -0.99 -13.64
N LEU A 132 5.47 -0.20 -13.35
CA LEU A 132 5.50 1.24 -13.55
C LEU A 132 6.71 1.60 -14.40
N ASN A 133 6.45 2.09 -15.61
CA ASN A 133 7.46 2.62 -16.52
C ASN A 133 7.43 4.14 -16.45
N LEU A 134 8.54 4.74 -16.04
CA LEU A 134 8.67 6.18 -15.91
C LEU A 134 9.47 6.76 -17.07
N SER A 135 9.20 8.03 -17.36
CA SER A 135 9.96 8.84 -18.30
C SER A 135 10.76 9.90 -17.55
N ASN A 136 11.86 10.33 -18.14
CA ASN A 136 12.61 11.48 -17.68
C ASN A 136 11.77 12.76 -17.88
N PRO A 137 11.33 13.44 -16.80
CA PRO A 137 10.46 14.60 -16.91
C PRO A 137 11.14 15.79 -17.62
N ALA A 138 12.47 15.88 -17.59
CA ALA A 138 13.23 16.92 -18.29
C ALA A 138 13.25 16.74 -19.81
N GLN A 139 12.94 15.55 -20.32
CA GLN A 139 12.84 15.25 -21.75
C GLN A 139 11.40 15.34 -22.28
N SER A 140 10.45 15.76 -21.45
CA SER A 140 9.08 15.94 -21.88
C SER A 140 8.96 17.02 -22.95
N THR A 141 8.31 16.69 -24.06
CA THR A 141 7.99 17.63 -25.14
C THR A 141 6.69 18.39 -24.90
N ALA A 142 6.10 18.30 -23.70
CA ALA A 142 4.91 19.04 -23.35
C ALA A 142 5.21 20.55 -23.38
N LEU A 143 4.40 21.30 -24.13
CA LEU A 143 4.63 22.72 -24.44
C LEU A 143 4.46 23.66 -23.25
N THR A 144 3.92 23.16 -22.13
CA THR A 144 3.66 23.93 -20.91
C THR A 144 4.28 23.23 -19.71
N PRO A 145 5.14 23.90 -18.92
CA PRO A 145 5.46 23.48 -17.56
C PRO A 145 4.16 23.35 -16.76
N PRO A 146 4.04 22.38 -15.84
CA PRO A 146 2.83 22.26 -15.04
C PRO A 146 2.77 23.51 -14.13
N ALA A 147 1.58 23.97 -13.80
CA ALA A 147 1.47 24.74 -12.57
C ALA A 147 1.86 23.82 -11.39
N GLN A 148 2.23 24.37 -10.23
CA GLN A 148 2.48 23.54 -9.03
C GLN A 148 1.25 22.70 -8.62
N SER A 149 0.08 23.02 -9.17
CA SER A 149 -1.23 22.38 -8.96
C SER A 149 -1.76 21.66 -10.21
N ASP A 150 -0.88 21.15 -11.08
CA ASP A 150 -1.26 20.37 -12.27
C ASP A 150 -0.75 18.93 -12.13
N GLU A 151 -1.42 18.18 -11.25
CA GLU A 151 -1.13 16.78 -10.92
C GLU A 151 -1.28 15.90 -12.17
N GLU A 152 -2.29 16.18 -12.99
CA GLU A 152 -2.51 15.50 -14.27
C GLU A 152 -1.29 15.67 -15.19
N GLY A 153 -0.85 16.90 -15.42
CA GLY A 153 0.32 17.21 -16.24
C GLY A 153 1.62 16.64 -15.70
N MET A 154 1.76 16.47 -14.38
CA MET A 154 2.89 15.75 -13.80
C MET A 154 2.85 14.25 -14.14
N ILE A 155 1.70 13.59 -13.97
CA ILE A 155 1.54 12.17 -14.29
C ILE A 155 1.79 11.92 -15.78
N ARG A 156 1.22 12.74 -16.68
CA ARG A 156 1.40 12.59 -18.14
C ARG A 156 2.85 12.67 -18.59
N ARG A 157 3.72 13.34 -17.84
CA ARG A 157 5.13 13.52 -18.21
C ARG A 157 6.06 12.56 -17.50
N ALA A 158 5.72 12.14 -16.29
CA ALA A 158 6.52 11.22 -15.50
C ALA A 158 6.18 9.75 -15.78
N VAL A 159 4.91 9.43 -16.04
CA VAL A 159 4.46 8.05 -16.21
C VAL A 159 4.27 7.74 -17.69
N LYS A 160 5.09 6.82 -18.21
CA LYS A 160 4.92 6.29 -19.56
C LYS A 160 3.83 5.23 -19.60
N GLN A 161 3.87 4.32 -18.64
CA GLN A 161 2.93 3.22 -18.54
C GLN A 161 2.81 2.74 -17.10
N LEU A 162 1.60 2.38 -16.69
CA LEU A 162 1.31 1.73 -15.41
C LEU A 162 0.37 0.55 -15.67
N ASP A 163 0.79 -0.63 -15.27
CA ASP A 163 -0.02 -1.84 -15.26
C ASP A 163 -0.17 -2.35 -13.84
N VAL A 164 -1.39 -2.67 -13.43
CA VAL A 164 -1.68 -3.33 -12.15
C VAL A 164 -2.72 -4.41 -12.39
N THR A 165 -2.48 -5.61 -11.90
CA THR A 165 -3.43 -6.73 -11.96
C THR A 165 -3.53 -7.38 -10.60
N LEU A 166 -4.75 -7.48 -10.08
CA LEU A 166 -5.11 -8.20 -8.87
C LEU A 166 -5.99 -9.39 -9.24
N ASN A 167 -5.69 -10.55 -8.68
CA ASN A 167 -6.57 -11.70 -8.69
C ASN A 167 -6.59 -12.32 -7.29
N ALA A 168 -7.74 -12.35 -6.64
CA ALA A 168 -7.91 -12.92 -5.30
C ALA A 168 -9.11 -13.87 -5.27
N PRO A 169 -8.89 -15.20 -5.35
CA PRO A 169 -9.98 -16.18 -5.29
C PRO A 169 -10.75 -16.07 -3.97
N MET A 170 -12.08 -15.95 -4.04
CA MET A 170 -12.89 -15.73 -2.83
C MET A 170 -12.81 -16.91 -1.86
N ALA A 171 -12.75 -18.14 -2.37
CA ALA A 171 -12.58 -19.34 -1.55
C ALA A 171 -11.24 -19.36 -0.80
N MET A 172 -10.18 -18.83 -1.42
CA MET A 172 -8.86 -18.68 -0.81
C MET A 172 -8.90 -17.67 0.34
N LEU A 173 -9.54 -16.52 0.14
CA LEU A 173 -9.70 -15.50 1.19
C LEU A 173 -10.53 -16.03 2.37
N ALA A 174 -11.64 -16.71 2.10
CA ALA A 174 -12.50 -17.27 3.15
C ALA A 174 -11.77 -18.31 4.00
N GLU A 175 -10.98 -19.19 3.36
CA GLU A 175 -10.11 -20.14 4.07
C GLU A 175 -9.10 -19.40 4.96
N GLY A 176 -8.47 -18.34 4.46
CA GLY A 176 -7.53 -17.53 5.23
C GLY A 176 -8.15 -16.90 6.48
N ILE A 177 -9.39 -16.38 6.37
CA ILE A 177 -10.14 -15.84 7.52
C ILE A 177 -10.36 -16.92 8.58
N VAL A 178 -10.80 -18.11 8.18
CA VAL A 178 -11.06 -19.21 9.12
C VAL A 178 -9.78 -19.68 9.80
N GLN A 179 -8.70 -19.87 9.03
CA GLN A 179 -7.42 -20.31 9.58
C GLN A 179 -6.76 -19.25 10.48
N ALA A 180 -7.03 -17.96 10.27
CA ALA A 180 -6.62 -16.91 11.18
C ALA A 180 -7.46 -16.88 12.48
N GLY A 181 -8.77 -17.08 12.36
CA GLY A 181 -9.74 -16.84 13.45
C GLY A 181 -9.81 -17.92 14.54
N GLY A 182 -9.38 -19.15 14.29
CA GLY A 182 -9.56 -20.22 15.28
C GLY A 182 -9.35 -21.62 14.73
N GLN A 183 -9.33 -22.61 15.62
CA GLN A 183 -9.42 -24.01 15.21
C GLN A 183 -10.86 -24.46 15.49
N ALA A 184 -11.56 -24.94 14.45
CA ALA A 184 -12.86 -25.55 14.62
C ALA A 184 -12.72 -26.83 15.46
N GLN A 185 -13.68 -27.07 16.34
CA GLN A 185 -13.74 -28.26 17.20
C GLN A 185 -14.40 -29.45 16.50
N SER A 186 -15.07 -29.21 15.36
CA SER A 186 -15.72 -30.22 14.53
C SER A 186 -15.77 -29.80 13.06
N ASP A 187 -15.98 -30.78 12.16
CA ASP A 187 -16.18 -30.51 10.73
C ASP A 187 -17.43 -29.66 10.46
N GLN A 188 -18.49 -29.85 11.24
CA GLN A 188 -19.73 -29.05 11.12
C GLN A 188 -19.47 -27.58 11.46
N GLU A 189 -18.74 -27.32 12.55
CA GLU A 189 -18.34 -25.97 12.91
C GLU A 189 -17.43 -25.35 11.84
N HIS A 190 -16.48 -26.12 11.30
CA HIS A 190 -15.62 -25.64 10.23
C HIS A 190 -16.41 -25.20 9.00
N GLN A 191 -17.40 -26.01 8.58
CA GLN A 191 -18.28 -25.66 7.45
C GLN A 191 -19.08 -24.38 7.71
N GLN A 192 -19.57 -24.18 8.93
CA GLN A 192 -20.28 -22.95 9.31
C GLN A 192 -19.34 -21.73 9.29
N LEU A 193 -18.12 -21.88 9.81
CA LEU A 193 -17.11 -20.81 9.78
C LEU A 193 -16.73 -20.44 8.35
N ILE A 194 -16.54 -21.42 7.47
CA ILE A 194 -16.25 -21.18 6.04
C ILE A 194 -17.42 -20.49 5.36
N ALA A 195 -18.67 -20.92 5.61
CA ALA A 195 -19.84 -20.25 5.03
C ALA A 195 -19.93 -18.79 5.48
N SER A 196 -19.71 -18.52 6.78
CA SER A 196 -19.67 -17.15 7.31
C SER A 196 -18.53 -16.31 6.69
N ALA A 197 -17.34 -16.89 6.55
CA ALA A 197 -16.20 -16.22 5.93
C ALA A 197 -16.45 -15.94 4.44
N GLN A 198 -17.12 -16.84 3.72
CA GLN A 198 -17.53 -16.62 2.33
C GLN A 198 -18.50 -15.45 2.21
N GLU A 199 -19.47 -15.32 3.11
CA GLU A 199 -20.37 -14.16 3.14
C GLU A 199 -19.61 -12.86 3.44
N GLN A 200 -18.65 -12.88 4.37
CA GLN A 200 -17.77 -11.73 4.63
C GLN A 200 -16.98 -11.31 3.38
N VAL A 201 -16.40 -12.27 2.67
CA VAL A 201 -15.66 -12.01 1.42
C VAL A 201 -16.58 -11.49 0.32
N LYS A 202 -17.81 -12.02 0.20
CA LYS A 202 -18.81 -11.50 -0.75
C LYS A 202 -19.22 -10.07 -0.42
N MET A 203 -19.42 -9.74 0.86
CA MET A 203 -19.71 -8.36 1.27
C MET A 203 -18.55 -7.43 0.89
N LEU A 204 -17.31 -7.82 1.16
CA LEU A 204 -16.11 -7.05 0.75
C LEU A 204 -16.04 -6.87 -0.77
N ALA A 205 -16.30 -7.93 -1.54
CA ALA A 205 -16.34 -7.86 -3.00
C ALA A 205 -17.44 -6.90 -3.48
N GLY A 206 -18.63 -6.95 -2.87
CA GLY A 206 -19.73 -6.04 -3.17
C GLY A 206 -19.37 -4.58 -2.90
N VAL A 207 -18.64 -4.28 -1.82
CA VAL A 207 -18.10 -2.93 -1.57
C VAL A 207 -17.13 -2.51 -2.67
N GLY A 208 -16.23 -3.40 -3.09
CA GLY A 208 -15.27 -3.13 -4.16
C GLY A 208 -15.94 -2.90 -5.52
N GLU A 209 -16.98 -3.67 -5.85
CA GLU A 209 -17.79 -3.50 -7.07
C GLU A 209 -18.64 -2.22 -7.04
N MET A 210 -19.27 -1.92 -5.90
CA MET A 210 -20.07 -0.71 -5.70
C MET A 210 -19.23 0.56 -5.90
N ASN A 211 -17.99 0.56 -5.39
CA ASN A 211 -17.01 1.64 -5.61
C ASN A 211 -16.27 1.52 -6.94
N GLN A 212 -16.59 0.48 -7.74
CA GLN A 212 -16.03 0.23 -9.07
C GLN A 212 -14.50 0.01 -9.10
N ILE A 213 -13.91 -0.38 -7.96
CA ILE A 213 -12.48 -0.64 -7.77
C ILE A 213 -12.11 -2.07 -8.21
N THR A 214 -13.03 -3.00 -8.02
CA THR A 214 -12.86 -4.42 -8.38
C THR A 214 -14.07 -4.94 -9.16
N VAL A 215 -13.90 -6.07 -9.82
CA VAL A 215 -14.97 -6.86 -10.42
C VAL A 215 -14.85 -8.32 -9.99
N THR A 216 -15.97 -8.98 -9.75
CA THR A 216 -15.98 -10.42 -9.49
C THR A 216 -16.04 -11.18 -10.81
N LYS A 217 -15.03 -12.01 -11.06
CA LYS A 217 -14.96 -12.85 -12.26
C LYS A 217 -14.47 -14.23 -11.86
N ASP A 218 -15.14 -15.27 -12.35
CA ASP A 218 -14.75 -16.67 -12.15
C ASP A 218 -14.52 -17.06 -10.67
N GLY A 219 -15.32 -16.48 -9.75
CA GLY A 219 -15.21 -16.74 -8.31
C GLY A 219 -14.03 -16.03 -7.61
N ALA A 220 -13.43 -15.04 -8.26
CA ALA A 220 -12.35 -14.22 -7.72
C ALA A 220 -12.70 -12.73 -7.73
N ILE A 221 -12.20 -12.01 -6.73
CA ILE A 221 -12.15 -10.54 -6.75
C ILE A 221 -10.96 -10.16 -7.62
N THR A 222 -11.23 -9.45 -8.71
CA THR A 222 -10.20 -9.06 -9.68
C THR A 222 -10.18 -7.55 -9.87
N SER A 223 -9.00 -7.01 -10.18
CA SER A 223 -8.85 -5.62 -10.59
C SER A 223 -7.76 -5.52 -11.65
N SER A 224 -7.96 -4.66 -12.65
CA SER A 224 -6.98 -4.41 -13.70
C SER A 224 -6.91 -2.93 -14.01
N LEU A 225 -5.73 -2.33 -13.91
CA LEU A 225 -5.44 -0.98 -14.34
C LEU A 225 -4.38 -1.04 -15.44
N HIS A 226 -4.66 -0.43 -16.57
CA HIS A 226 -3.68 -0.14 -17.60
C HIS A 226 -3.74 1.35 -17.90
N TYR A 227 -2.61 2.05 -17.79
CA TYR A 227 -2.46 3.41 -18.25
C TYR A 227 -1.29 3.46 -19.22
N ALA A 228 -1.53 3.95 -20.42
CA ALA A 228 -0.53 4.26 -21.42
C ALA A 228 -1.13 5.27 -22.42
N ASP A 229 -0.28 6.03 -23.10
CA ASP A 229 -0.71 6.93 -24.17
C ASP A 229 -1.89 7.83 -23.78
N ASN A 230 -1.86 8.36 -22.55
CA ASN A 230 -2.87 9.25 -21.98
C ASN A 230 -4.27 8.64 -21.80
N GLN A 231 -4.42 7.33 -21.94
CA GLN A 231 -5.68 6.60 -21.73
C GLN A 231 -5.57 5.68 -20.52
N VAL A 232 -6.65 5.62 -19.73
CA VAL A 232 -6.78 4.66 -18.63
C VAL A 232 -7.81 3.61 -19.04
N GLU A 233 -7.43 2.35 -18.94
CA GLU A 233 -8.35 1.21 -18.95
C GLU A 233 -8.38 0.60 -17.55
N PHE A 234 -9.52 0.75 -16.86
CA PHE A 234 -9.71 0.27 -15.49
C PHE A 234 -10.89 -0.70 -15.43
N ASN A 235 -10.61 -1.95 -15.05
CA ASN A 235 -11.56 -3.07 -15.02
C ASN A 235 -12.32 -3.25 -16.35
N GLY A 236 -11.63 -3.12 -17.48
CA GLY A 236 -12.19 -3.21 -18.84
C GLY A 236 -12.93 -1.98 -19.33
N ARG A 237 -12.94 -0.88 -18.56
CA ARG A 237 -13.59 0.39 -18.93
C ARG A 237 -12.54 1.43 -19.29
N LYS A 238 -12.74 2.11 -20.42
CA LYS A 238 -11.90 3.25 -20.81
C LYS A 238 -12.41 4.52 -20.13
N ILE A 239 -11.53 5.20 -19.41
CA ILE A 239 -11.79 6.47 -18.73
C ILE A 239 -10.63 7.43 -19.00
N SER A 240 -10.87 8.73 -18.92
CA SER A 240 -9.80 9.70 -19.03
C SER A 240 -8.90 9.67 -17.79
N LEU A 241 -7.64 10.10 -17.95
CA LEU A 241 -6.76 10.27 -16.79
C LEU A 241 -7.36 11.25 -15.77
N ALA A 242 -7.91 12.37 -16.23
CA ALA A 242 -8.54 13.39 -15.39
C ALA A 242 -9.63 12.80 -14.48
N GLU A 243 -10.57 12.06 -15.06
CA GLU A 243 -11.66 11.40 -14.32
C GLU A 243 -11.13 10.34 -13.35
N PHE A 244 -10.09 9.60 -13.74
CA PHE A 244 -9.50 8.58 -12.88
C PHE A 244 -8.82 9.17 -11.64
N ILE A 245 -8.12 10.30 -11.79
CA ILE A 245 -7.34 10.90 -10.69
C ILE A 245 -8.13 11.90 -9.84
N ALA A 246 -9.24 12.45 -10.33
CA ALA A 246 -10.04 13.45 -9.62
C ALA A 246 -10.36 13.08 -8.15
N PRO A 247 -10.76 11.83 -7.81
CA PRO A 247 -11.02 11.46 -6.42
C PRO A 247 -9.79 11.50 -5.50
N PHE A 248 -8.57 11.52 -6.06
CA PHE A 248 -7.31 11.50 -5.32
C PHE A 248 -6.66 12.88 -5.21
N ILE A 249 -7.06 13.84 -6.04
CA ILE A 249 -6.58 15.23 -5.99
C ILE A 249 -7.33 16.01 -4.91
N ASP A 250 -8.63 15.75 -4.75
CA ASP A 250 -9.51 16.47 -3.82
C ASP A 250 -9.56 15.87 -2.40
N ILE A 251 -8.70 14.91 -2.05
CA ILE A 251 -8.64 14.45 -0.66
C ILE A 251 -8.04 15.59 0.16
N PRO A 252 -8.80 16.25 1.05
CA PRO A 252 -8.24 17.23 1.95
C PRO A 252 -7.23 16.47 2.81
N THR A 253 -5.96 16.85 2.75
CA THR A 253 -5.09 16.62 3.90
C THR A 253 -5.79 17.30 5.06
N ASP A 254 -6.21 16.54 6.06
CA ASP A 254 -6.91 17.01 7.24
C ASP A 254 -5.98 17.97 8.02
N GLU A 255 -5.89 19.20 7.52
CA GLU A 255 -5.34 20.38 8.15
C GLU A 255 -6.45 21.43 8.11
N GLY A 256 -7.32 21.34 9.12
CA GLY A 256 -8.01 22.48 9.69
C GLY A 256 -9.16 23.07 8.88
N ASP A 257 -10.37 22.55 9.13
CA ASP A 257 -11.53 23.43 9.28
C ASP A 257 -12.51 22.82 10.28
N GLU A 258 -12.17 22.88 11.58
CA GLU A 258 -13.18 22.88 12.63
C GLU A 258 -13.92 24.22 12.58
N GLY A 259 -14.86 24.32 11.63
CA GLY A 259 -15.82 25.40 11.52
C GLY A 259 -17.22 24.95 11.92
N TYR A 260 -17.36 24.28 13.08
CA TYR A 260 -18.66 24.21 13.74
C TYR A 260 -18.87 25.54 14.47
N ASP A 261 -19.48 26.51 13.77
CA ASP A 261 -20.11 27.66 14.41
C ASP A 261 -21.27 27.15 15.28
N ALA A 262 -20.96 26.74 16.51
CA ALA A 262 -21.91 26.65 17.59
C ALA A 262 -21.83 27.96 18.38
N GLU A 263 -22.76 28.88 18.11
CA GLU A 263 -23.06 30.01 18.98
C GLU A 263 -23.12 29.55 20.45
N PRO A 264 -22.46 30.25 21.39
CA PRO A 264 -22.60 29.92 22.79
C PRO A 264 -24.00 30.35 23.25
N GLU A 265 -24.91 29.39 23.35
CA GLU A 265 -26.13 29.57 24.16
C GLU A 265 -25.70 29.98 25.57
N ALA A 266 -26.13 31.17 25.96
CA ALA A 266 -25.95 31.70 27.30
C ALA A 266 -26.54 30.72 28.33
N GLN A 267 -25.67 30.11 29.12
CA GLN A 267 -26.08 29.35 30.30
C GLN A 267 -26.69 30.32 31.32
N ASP A 268 -28.00 30.22 31.46
CA ASP A 268 -28.77 30.82 32.54
C ASP A 268 -28.24 30.30 33.88
N SER A 269 -27.98 31.24 34.79
CA SER A 269 -27.38 30.96 36.10
C SER A 269 -28.32 30.12 36.97
N PRO A 270 -27.81 29.20 37.81
CA PRO A 270 -28.67 28.52 38.77
C PRO A 270 -29.18 29.50 39.83
N ALA A 271 -30.51 29.62 39.90
CA ALA A 271 -31.22 30.38 40.91
C ALA A 271 -30.88 29.91 42.34
N ALA A 272 -30.55 30.87 43.19
CA ALA A 272 -30.42 30.69 44.63
C ALA A 272 -31.73 30.20 45.25
N VAL A 273 -31.68 29.13 46.04
CA VAL A 273 -32.79 28.70 46.89
C VAL A 273 -32.73 29.49 48.20
N PRO A 274 -33.80 30.15 48.65
CA PRO A 274 -33.80 30.95 49.87
C PRO A 274 -33.79 30.08 51.13
N SER A 275 -32.98 30.49 52.10
CA SER A 275 -32.93 29.95 53.46
C SER A 275 -34.29 30.11 54.16
N GLN A 276 -34.85 29.01 54.68
CA GLN A 276 -35.96 29.06 55.63
C GLN A 276 -35.42 29.03 57.06
N ALA A 277 -36.02 29.88 57.88
CA ALA A 277 -35.57 30.36 59.17
C ALA A 277 -35.71 29.37 60.34
N LYS A 278 -34.81 29.51 61.33
CA LYS A 278 -35.21 29.80 62.71
C LYS A 278 -34.07 30.48 63.47
#